data_AF-A0A1F6EKJ3-F1
#
_entry.id   AF-A0A1F6EKJ3-F1
#
_cell.length_a   1.000
_cell.length_b   1.000
_cell.length_c   1.000
_cell.angle_alpha   90.00
_cell.angle_beta   90.00
_cell.angle_gamma   90.00
#
_symmetry.space_group_name_H-M   'P 1'
#
loop_
_entity.id
_entity.type
_entity.pdbx_description
1 polymer ?
#
loop_
_entity_poly.entity_id
_entity_poly.type
_entity_poly.pdbx_seq_one_letter_code
_entity_poly.pdbx_strand_id
1 'polypeptide(L)'
;MLGIRMRERIKVNPGVHQKDGKWFLRIDDRSDGVAIDPDIASVIKASMWVEKHQRSNDILRNYFQNINCHQVALFSAGVLRAEGMSERSNYEVSLFKLNEFKKYKTVAEFTEYLQRQLGNKLGVAQIIELKSPVSEDISVSTRLMHSFLAGVDPLGRVVCYEKRGARDPFRIVPLEKIFRERWYQPPSDFAWAARPIEDIEGSEGAESARREIEKITMAQKP
;
A
#
# COMPACT_ATOMS: atom_id res chain seq x y z
N MET A 1 29.79 -33.31 -28.24
CA MET A 1 30.27 -32.01 -27.70
C MET A 1 29.08 -31.21 -27.20
N LEU A 2 29.22 -30.64 -26.02
CA LEU A 2 28.20 -29.93 -25.23
C LEU A 2 27.86 -28.55 -25.81
N GLY A 3 26.65 -28.08 -25.50
CA GLY A 3 26.31 -26.65 -25.44
C GLY A 3 25.19 -26.26 -26.41
N ILE A 4 24.13 -25.57 -26.06
CA ILE A 4 23.78 -24.82 -24.85
C ILE A 4 22.25 -24.93 -24.75
N ARG A 5 21.72 -25.50 -23.66
CA ARG A 5 20.29 -25.33 -23.33
C ARG A 5 20.10 -23.85 -23.01
N MET A 6 19.53 -23.08 -23.93
CA MET A 6 18.92 -21.79 -23.58
C MET A 6 17.84 -22.10 -22.54
N ARG A 7 18.17 -21.95 -21.26
CA ARG A 7 17.16 -21.78 -20.23
C ARG A 7 16.50 -20.45 -20.57
N GLU A 8 15.32 -20.50 -21.17
CA GLU A 8 14.42 -19.36 -21.22
C GLU A 8 14.40 -18.73 -19.82
N ARG A 9 14.82 -17.47 -19.74
CA ARG A 9 14.69 -16.69 -18.51
C ARG A 9 13.20 -16.67 -18.19
N ILE A 10 12.78 -17.43 -17.19
CA ILE A 10 11.44 -17.32 -16.61
C ILE A 10 11.37 -15.92 -16.04
N LYS A 11 10.89 -14.95 -16.84
CA LYS A 11 10.49 -13.64 -16.33
C LYS A 11 9.31 -13.88 -15.42
N VAL A 12 9.57 -14.03 -14.13
CA VAL A 12 8.48 -14.04 -13.15
C VAL A 12 7.93 -12.61 -13.10
N ASN A 13 6.63 -12.48 -13.36
CA ASN A 13 5.93 -11.21 -13.23
C ASN A 13 5.90 -10.77 -11.75
N PRO A 14 5.89 -9.44 -11.48
CA PRO A 14 5.59 -8.92 -10.16
C PRO A 14 4.35 -9.59 -9.58
N GLY A 15 4.43 -10.02 -8.32
CA GLY A 15 3.41 -10.93 -7.81
C GLY A 15 3.61 -11.32 -6.36
N VAL A 16 2.54 -11.89 -5.80
CA VAL A 16 2.59 -12.66 -4.58
C VAL A 16 3.00 -14.08 -4.92
N HIS A 17 3.97 -14.63 -4.19
CA HIS A 17 4.39 -16.02 -4.34
C HIS A 17 4.69 -16.65 -2.98
N GLN A 18 4.72 -17.99 -2.97
CA GLN A 18 5.04 -18.77 -1.78
C GLN A 18 6.38 -19.47 -1.97
N LYS A 19 7.23 -19.45 -0.94
CA LYS A 19 8.52 -20.15 -0.89
C LYS A 19 8.74 -20.64 0.55
N ASP A 20 9.11 -21.90 0.71
CA ASP A 20 9.40 -22.52 2.01
C ASP A 20 8.31 -22.28 3.07
N GLY A 21 7.04 -22.35 2.63
CA GLY A 21 5.87 -22.11 3.49
C GLY A 21 5.55 -20.63 3.78
N LYS A 22 6.42 -19.69 3.40
CA LYS A 22 6.23 -18.24 3.61
C LYS A 22 5.72 -17.54 2.34
N TRP A 23 4.97 -16.46 2.52
CA TRP A 23 4.45 -15.64 1.43
C TRP A 23 5.30 -14.40 1.22
N PHE A 24 5.42 -13.97 -0.03
CA PHE A 24 6.26 -12.83 -0.39
C PHE A 24 5.66 -11.97 -1.51
N LEU A 25 5.84 -10.66 -1.39
CA LEU A 25 5.66 -9.66 -2.45
C LEU A 25 6.97 -9.43 -3.17
N ARG A 26 7.03 -9.65 -4.49
CA ARG A 26 8.24 -9.36 -5.29
C ARG A 26 7.94 -8.59 -6.56
N ILE A 27 8.90 -7.76 -6.96
CA ILE A 27 8.91 -7.06 -8.25
C ILE A 27 9.51 -7.91 -9.38
N ASP A 28 10.47 -8.79 -9.07
CA ASP A 28 11.15 -9.66 -10.04
C ASP A 28 11.79 -10.88 -9.33
N ASP A 29 12.44 -11.74 -10.10
CA ASP A 29 13.07 -12.99 -9.64
C ASP A 29 14.47 -12.79 -9.01
N ARG A 30 14.97 -11.55 -8.90
CA ARG A 30 16.30 -11.27 -8.34
C ARG A 30 16.34 -11.38 -6.82
N SER A 31 15.18 -11.42 -6.17
CA SER A 31 15.03 -11.58 -4.73
C SER A 31 13.77 -12.36 -4.42
N ASP A 32 13.71 -12.99 -3.25
CA ASP A 32 12.45 -13.51 -2.70
C ASP A 32 11.44 -12.39 -2.40
N GLY A 33 11.87 -11.11 -2.35
CA GLY A 33 10.99 -9.98 -2.10
C GLY A 33 10.74 -9.76 -0.60
N VAL A 34 9.63 -9.11 -0.29
CA VAL A 34 9.22 -8.76 1.08
C VAL A 34 8.32 -9.86 1.63
N ALA A 35 8.66 -10.41 2.80
CA ALA A 35 7.81 -11.38 3.48
C ALA A 35 6.49 -10.73 3.93
N ILE A 36 5.38 -11.44 3.74
CA ILE A 36 4.05 -10.97 4.11
C ILE A 36 3.25 -12.06 4.82
N ASP A 37 2.28 -11.63 5.63
CA ASP A 37 1.39 -12.55 6.31
C ASP A 37 0.40 -13.23 5.35
N PRO A 38 -0.04 -14.47 5.64
CA PRO A 38 -0.96 -15.22 4.79
C PRO A 38 -2.27 -14.48 4.48
N ASP A 39 -2.82 -13.76 5.46
CA ASP A 39 -4.10 -13.04 5.30
C ASP A 39 -3.94 -11.86 4.33
N ILE A 40 -2.84 -11.11 4.46
CA ILE A 40 -2.47 -10.04 3.53
C ILE A 40 -2.22 -10.62 2.14
N ALA A 41 -1.51 -11.75 2.05
CA ALA A 41 -1.25 -12.45 0.79
C ALA A 41 -2.54 -12.87 0.09
N SER A 42 -3.52 -13.37 0.86
CA SER A 42 -4.83 -13.78 0.38
C SER A 42 -5.59 -12.60 -0.23
N VAL A 43 -5.67 -11.47 0.49
CA VAL A 43 -6.34 -10.26 0.00
C VAL A 43 -5.67 -9.71 -1.25
N ILE A 44 -4.35 -9.59 -1.26
CA ILE A 44 -3.61 -9.10 -2.43
C ILE A 44 -3.82 -10.02 -3.63
N LYS A 45 -3.72 -11.34 -3.45
CA LYS A 45 -3.92 -12.31 -4.53
C LYS A 45 -5.35 -12.27 -5.07
N ALA A 46 -6.35 -12.23 -4.20
CA ALA A 46 -7.75 -12.15 -4.59
C ALA A 46 -8.02 -10.87 -5.39
N SER A 47 -7.49 -9.75 -4.91
CA SER A 47 -7.56 -8.44 -5.56
C SER A 47 -6.95 -8.45 -6.97
N MET A 48 -5.71 -8.95 -7.10
CA MET A 48 -5.05 -9.06 -8.41
C MET A 48 -5.71 -10.10 -9.34
N TRP A 49 -6.23 -11.20 -8.78
CA TRP A 49 -6.88 -12.27 -9.56
C TRP A 49 -8.17 -11.80 -10.21
N VAL A 50 -9.01 -11.07 -9.45
CA VAL A 50 -10.28 -10.54 -9.93
C VAL A 50 -10.08 -9.56 -11.09
N GLU A 51 -9.11 -8.65 -11.00
CA GLU A 51 -8.85 -7.70 -12.06
C GLU A 51 -8.32 -8.37 -13.34
N LYS A 52 -7.51 -9.43 -13.19
CA LYS A 52 -7.00 -10.20 -14.33
C LYS A 52 -8.10 -11.03 -15.02
N HIS A 53 -9.09 -11.49 -14.27
CA HIS A 53 -10.15 -12.37 -14.76
C HIS A 53 -11.49 -11.65 -14.82
N GLN A 54 -11.58 -10.54 -15.56
CA GLN A 54 -12.78 -9.69 -15.74
C GLN A 54 -14.08 -10.43 -16.11
N ARG A 55 -14.03 -11.73 -16.43
CA ARG A 55 -15.14 -12.62 -16.78
C ARG A 55 -15.63 -13.53 -15.62
N SER A 56 -15.11 -13.43 -14.40
CA SER A 56 -15.60 -14.21 -13.25
C SER A 56 -16.68 -13.45 -12.46
N ASN A 57 -17.55 -14.23 -11.80
CA ASN A 57 -18.69 -13.87 -10.93
C ASN A 57 -18.79 -12.37 -10.57
N ASP A 58 -19.84 -11.70 -11.07
CA ASP A 58 -20.07 -10.26 -10.92
C ASP A 58 -20.02 -9.76 -9.47
N ILE A 59 -20.38 -10.60 -8.49
CA ILE A 59 -20.38 -10.24 -7.05
C ILE A 59 -18.94 -10.14 -6.53
N LEU A 60 -18.11 -11.16 -6.78
CA LEU A 60 -16.69 -11.14 -6.41
C LEU A 60 -15.93 -10.09 -7.21
N ARG A 61 -16.33 -9.89 -8.48
CA ARG A 61 -15.79 -8.84 -9.33
C ARG A 61 -16.04 -7.46 -8.74
N ASN A 62 -17.28 -7.13 -8.41
CA ASN A 62 -17.63 -5.84 -7.82
C ASN A 62 -17.01 -5.65 -6.43
N TYR A 63 -16.85 -6.70 -5.63
CA TYR A 63 -16.17 -6.57 -4.33
C TYR A 63 -14.68 -6.21 -4.52
N PHE A 64 -13.91 -7.02 -5.23
CA PHE A 64 -12.45 -6.83 -5.32
C PHE A 64 -12.00 -5.76 -6.33
N GLN A 65 -12.79 -5.42 -7.36
CA GLN A 65 -12.48 -4.29 -8.27
C GLN A 65 -12.62 -2.94 -7.57
N ASN A 66 -13.40 -2.86 -6.51
CA ASN A 66 -13.74 -1.59 -5.88
C ASN A 66 -12.97 -1.34 -4.57
N ILE A 67 -12.35 -2.37 -4.00
CA ILE A 67 -11.37 -2.19 -2.93
C ILE A 67 -10.21 -1.35 -3.46
N ASN A 68 -9.84 -0.29 -2.75
CA ASN A 68 -8.70 0.55 -3.11
C ASN A 68 -7.50 0.34 -2.17
N CYS A 69 -6.39 0.99 -2.47
CA CYS A 69 -5.15 0.89 -1.70
C CYS A 69 -5.28 1.39 -0.25
N HIS A 70 -6.17 2.35 0.03
CA HIS A 70 -6.48 2.78 1.39
C HIS A 70 -7.14 1.67 2.19
N GLN A 71 -8.15 1.01 1.62
CA GLN A 71 -8.84 -0.08 2.29
C GLN A 71 -7.93 -1.28 2.54
N VAL A 72 -7.05 -1.64 1.59
CA VAL A 72 -6.07 -2.72 1.84
C VAL A 72 -5.08 -2.31 2.93
N ALA A 73 -4.58 -1.08 2.93
CA ALA A 73 -3.69 -0.59 3.98
C ALA A 73 -4.37 -0.60 5.37
N LEU A 74 -5.63 -0.17 5.45
CA LEU A 74 -6.43 -0.18 6.69
C LEU A 74 -6.74 -1.60 7.16
N PHE A 75 -7.03 -2.51 6.23
CA PHE A 75 -7.24 -3.92 6.54
C PHE A 75 -5.96 -4.56 7.09
N SER A 76 -4.83 -4.34 6.41
CA SER A 76 -3.53 -4.84 6.85
C SER A 76 -3.13 -4.29 8.22
N ALA A 77 -3.48 -3.03 8.53
CA ALA A 77 -3.24 -2.42 9.83
C ALA A 77 -4.23 -2.86 10.94
N GLY A 78 -5.12 -3.82 10.68
CA GLY A 78 -6.13 -4.26 11.65
C GLY A 78 -7.17 -3.19 12.00
N VAL A 79 -7.33 -2.17 11.16
CA VAL A 79 -8.27 -1.04 11.36
C VAL A 79 -9.60 -1.31 10.68
N LEU A 80 -9.56 -1.88 9.47
CA LEU A 80 -10.76 -2.26 8.70
C LEU A 80 -10.92 -3.78 8.72
N ARG A 81 -12.12 -4.27 8.99
CA ARG A 81 -12.43 -5.71 8.84
C ARG A 81 -12.78 -6.04 7.39
N ALA A 82 -12.62 -7.30 7.00
CA ALA A 82 -12.94 -7.75 5.64
C ALA A 82 -14.38 -7.37 5.24
N GLU A 83 -15.36 -7.54 6.13
CA GLU A 83 -16.77 -7.23 5.87
C GLU A 83 -17.02 -5.72 5.63
N GLY A 84 -16.12 -4.85 6.09
CA GLY A 84 -16.18 -3.40 5.89
C GLY A 84 -15.56 -2.93 4.56
N MET A 85 -14.94 -3.81 3.78
CA MET A 85 -14.31 -3.48 2.50
C MET A 85 -15.38 -3.38 1.40
N SER A 86 -16.09 -2.25 1.30
CA SER A 86 -17.15 -2.02 0.30
C SER A 86 -16.80 -0.92 -0.71
N GLU A 87 -17.43 -0.96 -1.89
CA GLU A 87 -17.29 0.06 -2.95
C GLU A 87 -17.73 1.47 -2.51
N ARG A 88 -18.69 1.57 -1.60
CA ARG A 88 -19.24 2.86 -1.15
C ARG A 88 -18.34 3.55 -0.12
N SER A 89 -17.32 2.87 0.38
CA SER A 89 -16.53 3.30 1.52
C SER A 89 -15.13 3.75 1.10
N ASN A 90 -14.99 5.00 0.66
CA ASN A 90 -13.67 5.61 0.49
C ASN A 90 -13.20 6.26 1.80
N TYR A 91 -12.50 5.50 2.64
CA TYR A 91 -12.00 6.00 3.92
C TYR A 91 -10.71 6.82 3.74
N GLU A 92 -10.83 8.14 3.69
CA GLU A 92 -9.70 9.09 3.69
C GLU A 92 -9.22 9.36 5.14
N VAL A 93 -8.82 8.32 5.89
CA VAL A 93 -8.36 8.43 7.29
C VAL A 93 -6.86 8.18 7.42
N SER A 94 -6.18 9.02 8.20
CA SER A 94 -4.75 8.87 8.45
C SER A 94 -4.48 7.90 9.61
N LEU A 95 -3.44 7.09 9.46
CA LEU A 95 -2.91 6.15 10.45
C LEU A 95 -1.74 6.75 11.25
N PHE A 96 -1.28 7.95 10.89
CA PHE A 96 -0.12 8.61 11.47
C PHE A 96 -0.50 9.96 12.05
N LYS A 97 0.22 10.39 13.08
CA LYS A 97 0.16 11.77 13.55
C LYS A 97 0.81 12.68 12.52
N LEU A 98 0.33 13.90 12.46
CA LEU A 98 0.76 14.86 11.45
C LEU A 98 2.26 15.20 11.50
N ASN A 99 2.84 15.22 12.71
CA ASN A 99 4.27 15.44 12.91
C ASN A 99 5.16 14.26 12.46
N GLU A 100 4.59 13.09 12.16
CA GLU A 100 5.33 11.95 11.60
C GLU A 100 5.57 12.11 10.10
N PHE A 101 4.76 12.91 9.41
CA PHE A 101 4.87 13.15 7.98
C PHE A 101 6.04 14.08 7.66
N LYS A 102 6.88 13.64 6.71
CA LYS A 102 8.09 14.38 6.29
C LYS A 102 8.14 14.53 4.78
N LYS A 103 8.78 15.60 4.32
CA LYS A 103 9.03 15.84 2.89
C LYS A 103 10.33 15.15 2.47
N TYR A 104 10.31 14.55 1.28
CA TYR A 104 11.48 13.92 0.65
C TYR A 104 11.64 14.51 -0.75
N LYS A 105 12.87 14.86 -1.14
CA LYS A 105 13.17 15.49 -2.44
C LYS A 105 13.55 14.47 -3.50
N THR A 106 14.06 13.32 -3.09
CA THR A 106 14.53 12.28 -4.01
C THR A 106 13.99 10.90 -3.64
N VAL A 107 13.94 9.99 -4.62
CA VAL A 107 13.59 8.59 -4.36
C VAL A 107 14.59 7.96 -3.39
N ALA A 108 15.88 8.29 -3.49
CA ALA A 108 16.92 7.76 -2.61
C ALA A 108 16.67 8.14 -1.15
N GLU A 109 16.38 9.41 -0.88
CA GLU A 109 16.03 9.90 0.47
C GLU A 109 14.81 9.15 1.04
N PHE A 110 13.77 8.94 0.23
CA PHE A 110 12.59 8.24 0.68
C PHE A 110 12.84 6.74 0.88
N THR A 111 13.63 6.12 0.02
CA THR A 111 14.08 4.73 0.18
C THR A 111 14.85 4.56 1.49
N GLU A 112 15.80 5.43 1.80
CA GLU A 112 16.57 5.39 3.07
C GLU A 112 15.65 5.56 4.29
N TYR A 113 14.65 6.42 4.20
CA TYR A 113 13.64 6.54 5.24
C TYR A 113 12.85 5.23 5.41
N LEU A 114 12.33 4.65 4.32
CA LEU A 114 11.57 3.40 4.37
C LEU A 114 12.41 2.24 4.89
N GLN A 115 13.69 2.14 4.49
CA GLN A 115 14.62 1.15 5.04
C GLN A 115 14.79 1.28 6.55
N ARG A 116 14.91 2.49 7.05
CA ARG A 116 15.05 2.76 8.48
C ARG A 116 13.77 2.49 9.27
N GLN A 117 12.61 2.86 8.71
CA GLN A 117 11.33 2.67 9.40
C GLN A 117 10.86 1.22 9.37
N LEU A 118 10.99 0.56 8.22
CA LEU A 118 10.38 -0.75 7.99
C LEU A 118 11.33 -1.90 8.30
N GLY A 119 12.64 -1.69 8.17
CA GLY A 119 13.62 -2.77 8.25
C GLY A 119 13.29 -3.86 7.22
N ASN A 120 13.06 -5.09 7.70
CA ASN A 120 12.69 -6.25 6.88
C ASN A 120 11.20 -6.59 6.92
N LYS A 121 10.36 -5.69 7.45
CA LYS A 121 8.92 -5.91 7.65
C LYS A 121 8.10 -5.26 6.54
N LEU A 122 6.89 -5.76 6.35
CA LEU A 122 5.87 -5.06 5.58
C LEU A 122 5.30 -3.92 6.42
N GLY A 123 5.14 -2.76 5.82
CA GLY A 123 4.57 -1.58 6.45
C GLY A 123 3.48 -0.92 5.61
N VAL A 124 2.82 0.04 6.23
CA VAL A 124 1.94 0.99 5.53
C VAL A 124 2.69 2.28 5.32
N ALA A 125 2.58 2.85 4.13
CA ALA A 125 3.00 4.21 3.83
C ALA A 125 1.76 5.06 3.48
N GLN A 126 1.73 6.29 3.97
CA GLN A 126 0.70 7.28 3.65
C GLN A 126 1.31 8.56 3.12
N ILE A 127 0.55 9.22 2.25
CA ILE A 127 0.89 10.48 1.61
C ILE A 127 -0.22 11.47 1.91
N ILE A 128 0.15 12.64 2.43
CA ILE A 128 -0.77 13.75 2.63
C ILE A 128 -0.35 14.94 1.77
N GLU A 129 -1.32 15.71 1.30
CA GLU A 129 -1.13 17.05 0.78
C GLU A 129 -1.16 18.04 1.95
N LEU A 130 -0.11 18.82 2.14
CA LEU A 130 -0.10 19.95 3.06
C LEU A 130 -0.59 21.18 2.29
N LYS A 131 -1.68 21.82 2.69
CA LYS A 131 -2.06 23.10 2.05
C LYS A 131 -1.21 24.24 2.60
N SER A 132 -0.72 25.09 1.71
CA SER A 132 0.17 26.23 1.98
C SER A 132 -0.62 27.56 2.05
N PRO A 133 -0.13 28.58 2.80
CA PRO A 133 1.07 28.54 3.63
C PRO A 133 0.78 27.94 5.00
N VAL A 134 1.68 27.03 5.38
CA VAL A 134 1.74 26.35 6.67
C VAL A 134 1.67 27.40 7.77
N SER A 135 0.50 27.60 8.40
CA SER A 135 0.48 28.08 9.77
C SER A 135 1.17 27.02 10.63
N GLU A 136 1.95 27.44 11.61
CA GLU A 136 2.60 26.55 12.57
C GLU A 136 1.60 25.59 13.27
N ASP A 137 0.31 25.93 13.22
CA ASP A 137 -0.79 25.01 13.43
C ASP A 137 -1.09 24.19 12.16
N ILE A 138 -0.50 22.99 12.10
CA ILE A 138 -0.69 22.02 11.01
C ILE A 138 -2.11 21.40 11.07
N SER A 139 -2.94 21.75 12.05
CA SER A 139 -4.16 21.02 12.43
C SER A 139 -5.37 21.15 11.51
N VAL A 140 -5.35 21.96 10.43
CA VAL A 140 -6.61 22.35 9.74
C VAL A 140 -6.63 22.20 8.21
N SER A 141 -5.57 21.73 7.52
CA SER A 141 -5.61 21.73 6.05
C SER A 141 -4.83 20.62 5.33
N THR A 142 -4.83 19.41 5.88
CA THR A 142 -4.16 18.26 5.27
C THR A 142 -5.14 17.27 4.65
N ARG A 143 -4.95 16.91 3.38
CA ARG A 143 -5.75 15.87 2.71
C ARG A 143 -4.93 14.59 2.58
N LEU A 144 -5.48 13.45 2.98
CA LEU A 144 -4.88 12.15 2.66
C LEU A 144 -5.03 11.88 1.17
N MET A 145 -3.91 11.73 0.48
CA MET A 145 -3.86 11.54 -0.97
C MET A 145 -3.75 10.07 -1.35
N HIS A 146 -3.01 9.30 -0.56
CA HIS A 146 -2.77 7.89 -0.86
C HIS A 146 -2.33 7.11 0.38
N SER A 147 -2.69 5.83 0.42
CA SER A 147 -2.07 4.83 1.29
C SER A 147 -1.65 3.65 0.43
N PHE A 148 -0.52 3.02 0.75
CA PHE A 148 -0.06 1.81 0.07
C PHE A 148 0.76 0.94 1.02
N LEU A 149 0.90 -0.34 0.69
CA LEU A 149 1.80 -1.22 1.42
C LEU A 149 3.20 -1.10 0.82
N ALA A 150 4.20 -1.06 1.68
CA ALA A 150 5.60 -1.01 1.27
C ALA A 150 6.44 -1.95 2.14
N GLY A 151 7.50 -2.51 1.56
CA GLY A 151 8.54 -3.19 2.32
C GLY A 151 9.84 -3.22 1.56
N VAL A 152 10.90 -3.65 2.22
CA VAL A 152 12.25 -3.66 1.67
C VAL A 152 12.69 -5.09 1.44
N ASP A 153 13.07 -5.42 0.21
CA ASP A 153 13.58 -6.74 -0.12
C ASP A 153 15.05 -6.92 0.33
N PRO A 154 15.60 -8.15 0.31
CA PRO A 154 16.99 -8.40 0.69
C PRO A 154 18.06 -7.67 -0.13
N LEU A 155 17.69 -7.09 -1.29
CA LEU A 155 18.57 -6.26 -2.12
C LEU A 155 18.46 -4.77 -1.78
N GLY A 156 17.68 -4.41 -0.76
CA GLY A 156 17.43 -3.03 -0.34
C GLY A 156 16.42 -2.29 -1.21
N ARG A 157 15.72 -2.98 -2.13
CA ARG A 157 14.74 -2.35 -3.02
C ARG A 157 13.40 -2.26 -2.31
N VAL A 158 12.72 -1.13 -2.45
CA VAL A 158 11.38 -0.94 -1.89
C VAL A 158 10.35 -1.52 -2.87
N VAL A 159 9.64 -2.53 -2.40
CA VAL A 159 8.52 -3.18 -3.08
C VAL A 159 7.22 -2.59 -2.56
N CYS A 160 6.39 -2.07 -3.45
CA CYS A 160 5.12 -1.46 -3.11
C CYS A 160 3.96 -2.24 -3.70
N TYR A 161 2.87 -2.35 -2.95
CA TYR A 161 1.57 -2.79 -3.44
C TYR A 161 0.59 -1.62 -3.42
N GLU A 162 0.07 -1.28 -4.60
CA GLU A 162 -0.84 -0.14 -4.78
C GLU A 162 -1.98 -0.47 -5.75
N LYS A 163 -3.06 0.30 -5.64
CA LYS A 163 -4.13 0.41 -6.65
C LYS A 163 -4.51 1.85 -6.83
N ARG A 164 -4.75 2.23 -8.09
CA ARG A 164 -5.06 3.59 -8.46
C ARG A 164 -6.51 3.71 -8.95
N GLY A 165 -7.38 3.97 -7.97
CA GLY A 165 -8.81 4.19 -8.21
C GLY A 165 -9.50 3.00 -8.87
N ALA A 166 -10.55 3.27 -9.64
CA ALA A 166 -11.33 2.26 -10.35
C ALA A 166 -10.76 1.89 -11.74
N ARG A 167 -9.84 2.70 -12.29
CA ARG A 167 -9.36 2.57 -13.67
C ARG A 167 -8.03 1.85 -13.80
N ASP A 168 -7.17 1.90 -12.78
CA ASP A 168 -5.85 1.27 -12.81
C ASP A 168 -5.81 0.06 -11.87
N PRO A 169 -5.32 -1.09 -12.34
CA PRO A 169 -5.32 -2.32 -11.55
C PRO A 169 -4.36 -2.27 -10.36
N PHE A 170 -4.66 -3.06 -9.33
CA PHE A 170 -3.72 -3.50 -8.31
C PHE A 170 -2.43 -4.00 -8.95
N ARG A 171 -1.31 -3.49 -8.44
CA ARG A 171 0.01 -3.78 -8.98
C ARG A 171 1.06 -3.81 -7.89
N ILE A 172 2.06 -4.64 -8.11
CA ILE A 172 3.29 -4.69 -7.33
C ILE A 172 4.37 -3.99 -8.14
N VAL A 173 4.91 -2.91 -7.59
CA VAL A 173 5.79 -1.99 -8.33
C VAL A 173 6.96 -1.53 -7.46
N PRO A 174 8.07 -1.09 -8.06
CA PRO A 174 9.14 -0.44 -7.31
C PRO A 174 8.73 0.98 -6.87
N LEU A 175 9.29 1.47 -5.77
CA LEU A 175 8.99 2.79 -5.21
C LEU A 175 9.20 3.94 -6.19
N GLU A 176 10.22 3.84 -7.05
CA GLU A 176 10.50 4.82 -8.10
C GLU A 176 9.27 5.11 -8.95
N LYS A 177 8.43 4.09 -9.18
CA LYS A 177 7.21 4.25 -9.96
C LYS A 177 6.25 5.18 -9.23
N ILE A 178 5.96 4.92 -7.95
CA ILE A 178 5.07 5.74 -7.11
C ILE A 178 5.62 7.17 -7.02
N PHE A 179 6.89 7.33 -6.64
CA PHE A 179 7.50 8.63 -6.38
C PHE A 179 7.59 9.52 -7.64
N ARG A 180 7.78 8.92 -8.81
CA ARG A 180 7.87 9.67 -10.08
C ARG A 180 6.52 9.90 -10.76
N GLU A 181 5.42 9.36 -10.23
CA GLU A 181 4.12 9.62 -10.82
C GLU A 181 3.79 11.11 -10.72
N ARG A 182 3.30 11.66 -11.83
CA ARG A 182 3.06 13.09 -12.06
C ARG A 182 2.15 13.76 -11.02
N TRP A 183 1.42 12.96 -10.25
CA TRP A 183 0.50 13.39 -9.19
C TRP A 183 1.23 13.80 -7.90
N TYR A 184 2.47 13.35 -7.71
CA TYR A 184 3.33 13.72 -6.57
C TYR A 184 4.43 14.71 -6.96
N GLN A 185 4.33 15.31 -8.15
CA GLN A 185 5.29 16.28 -8.69
C GLN A 185 4.75 17.72 -8.57
N PRO A 186 5.64 18.73 -8.48
CA PRO A 186 5.32 20.07 -8.01
C PRO A 186 4.21 20.86 -8.73
N PRO A 187 3.55 21.82 -8.04
CA PRO A 187 3.96 22.41 -6.75
C PRO A 187 3.35 21.62 -5.60
N SER A 188 4.08 20.67 -5.07
CA SER A 188 3.49 19.54 -4.36
C SER A 188 4.02 19.54 -2.96
N ASP A 189 3.24 20.13 -2.08
CA ASP A 189 3.43 20.11 -0.64
C ASP A 189 3.09 18.72 -0.05
N PHE A 190 3.56 17.63 -0.68
CA PHE A 190 3.31 16.29 -0.16
C PHE A 190 4.29 15.93 0.94
N ALA A 191 3.77 15.33 2.00
CA ALA A 191 4.54 14.73 3.06
C ALA A 191 4.15 13.26 3.23
N TRP A 192 5.11 12.46 3.67
CA TRP A 192 5.03 11.01 3.67
C TRP A 192 5.37 10.48 5.06
N ALA A 193 4.65 9.45 5.49
CA ALA A 193 4.91 8.72 6.72
C ALA A 193 4.80 7.22 6.43
N ALA A 194 5.59 6.41 7.12
CA ALA A 194 5.52 4.96 7.03
C ALA A 194 5.98 4.30 8.33
N ARG A 195 5.34 3.17 8.69
CA ARG A 195 5.74 2.30 9.81
C ARG A 195 5.40 0.84 9.49
N PRO A 196 6.05 -0.13 10.17
CA PRO A 196 5.65 -1.53 10.13
C PRO A 196 4.17 -1.70 10.50
N ILE A 197 3.51 -2.69 9.92
CA ILE A 197 2.08 -2.94 10.17
C ILE A 197 1.79 -3.17 11.66
N GLU A 198 2.61 -3.99 12.33
CA GLU A 198 2.44 -4.31 13.75
C GLU A 198 2.56 -3.09 14.68
N ASP A 199 3.32 -2.08 14.27
CA ASP A 199 3.48 -0.82 14.99
C ASP A 199 2.26 0.09 14.85
N ILE A 200 1.52 -0.05 13.75
CA ILE A 200 0.32 0.74 13.46
C ILE A 200 -0.88 0.15 14.17
N GLU A 201 -1.04 -1.17 14.19
CA GLU A 201 -2.24 -1.85 14.70
C GLU A 201 -2.62 -1.43 16.14
N GLY A 202 -1.61 -1.18 16.99
CA GLY A 202 -1.77 -0.69 18.37
C GLY A 202 -1.58 0.81 18.55
N SER A 203 -1.49 1.59 17.47
CA SER A 203 -1.21 3.04 17.54
C SER A 203 -2.46 3.87 17.79
N GLU A 204 -2.27 5.08 18.35
CA GLU A 204 -3.34 6.07 18.50
C GLU A 204 -3.98 6.46 17.15
N GLY A 205 -3.18 6.49 16.07
CA GLY A 205 -3.68 6.76 14.72
C GLY A 205 -4.63 5.67 14.23
N ALA A 206 -4.31 4.41 14.48
CA ALA A 206 -5.21 3.29 14.18
C ALA A 206 -6.50 3.34 15.00
N GLU A 207 -6.42 3.63 16.30
CA GLU A 207 -7.61 3.79 17.16
C GLU A 207 -8.49 4.98 16.76
N SER A 208 -7.88 6.09 16.32
CA SER A 208 -8.61 7.23 15.77
C SER A 208 -9.30 6.85 14.45
N ALA A 209 -8.57 6.20 13.54
CA ALA A 209 -9.10 5.74 12.27
C ALA A 209 -10.26 4.73 12.45
N ARG A 210 -10.15 3.78 13.39
CA ARG A 210 -11.25 2.84 13.73
C ARG A 210 -12.52 3.59 14.12
N ARG A 211 -12.41 4.55 15.04
CA ARG A 211 -13.55 5.37 15.50
C ARG A 211 -14.18 6.19 14.38
N GLU A 212 -13.37 6.79 13.50
CA GLU A 212 -13.89 7.54 12.35
C GLU A 212 -14.58 6.63 11.33
N ILE A 213 -14.02 5.44 11.04
CA ILE A 213 -14.64 4.44 10.17
C ILE A 213 -15.98 3.97 10.76
N GLU A 214 -16.05 3.72 12.06
CA GLU A 214 -17.30 3.36 12.75
C GLU A 214 -18.36 4.45 12.60
N LYS A 215 -18.01 5.72 12.83
CA LYS A 215 -18.92 6.86 12.62
C LYS A 215 -19.44 6.93 11.19
N ILE A 216 -18.55 6.85 10.21
CA ILE A 216 -18.92 6.87 8.77
C ILE A 216 -19.86 5.70 8.47
N THR A 217 -19.55 4.50 8.95
CA THR A 217 -20.34 3.30 8.69
C THR A 217 -21.72 3.36 9.36
N MET A 218 -21.82 3.90 10.58
CA MET A 218 -23.09 4.12 11.25
C MET A 218 -23.97 5.14 10.52
N ALA A 219 -23.38 6.24 10.02
CA ALA A 219 -24.11 7.26 9.26
C ALA A 219 -24.64 6.76 7.91
N GLN A 220 -24.10 5.66 7.39
CA GLN A 220 -24.51 5.04 6.13
C GLN A 220 -25.58 3.94 6.31
N LYS A 221 -25.94 3.57 7.55
CA LYS A 221 -27.05 2.64 7.80
C LYS A 221 -28.38 3.40 7.58
N PRO A 222 -29.32 2.83 6.81
CA PRO A 222 -30.62 3.46 6.51
C PRO A 222 -31.49 3.65 7.75
#